data_AF-A0A136KWA3-F1
#
_entry.id   AF-A0A136KWA3-F1
#
_cell.length_a   1.000
_cell.length_b   1.000
_cell.length_c   1.000
_cell.angle_alpha   90.00
_cell.angle_beta   90.00
_cell.angle_gamma   90.00
#
_symmetry.space_group_name_H-M   'P 1'
#
loop_
_entity.id
_entity.type
_entity.pdbx_description
1 polymer ?
#
loop_
_entity_poly.entity_id
_entity_poly.type
_entity_poly.pdbx_seq_one_letter_code
_entity_poly.pdbx_strand_id
1 'polypeptide(L)'
;MPGLSREIAYFINVNPPDLATQKKISAVLSALDAKIELNTRINAELESLAKTLYDYWFVQFAPHKSAGGEMVWNEELKREIPLGWEVVKLGDCFEVKKGSLITEKTKENGLIKVVAGGLDFAYYHSEFNRDENTVTISGSGANAGFVNFWREKIFASDCTTVRGATDVETIIVYYYLKLMQKQIYRYSQGSAQPHVYPTDIKKSTIYLRPKKNL
;
A
#
# COMPACT_ATOMS: atom_id res chain seq x y z
N MET A 1 25.15 16.29 17.72
CA MET A 1 23.68 16.41 17.57
C MET A 1 23.17 17.37 18.63
N PRO A 2 22.35 18.39 18.29
CA PRO A 2 21.65 19.13 19.32
C PRO A 2 20.60 18.21 19.97
N GLY A 3 20.60 18.13 21.29
CA GLY A 3 19.65 17.33 22.09
C GLY A 3 19.17 18.14 23.28
N LEU A 4 17.99 17.83 23.80
CA LEU A 4 17.45 18.48 24.98
C LEU A 4 18.25 18.06 26.21
N SER A 5 19.00 18.99 26.84
CA SER A 5 19.66 18.72 28.11
C SER A 5 18.67 18.82 29.26
N ARG A 6 18.97 18.13 30.38
CA ARG A 6 18.18 18.20 31.62
C ARG A 6 18.05 19.65 32.12
N GLU A 7 19.12 20.42 32.00
CA GLU A 7 19.17 21.84 32.38
C GLU A 7 18.18 22.66 31.54
N ILE A 8 18.17 22.47 30.21
CA ILE A 8 17.23 23.16 29.31
C ILE A 8 15.78 22.78 29.63
N ALA A 9 15.50 21.51 29.96
CA ALA A 9 14.15 21.06 30.32
C ALA A 9 13.62 21.73 31.61
N TYR A 10 14.48 21.99 32.60
CA TYR A 10 14.08 22.69 33.84
C TYR A 10 13.71 24.16 33.62
N PHE A 11 14.22 24.79 32.56
CA PHE A 11 13.87 26.17 32.21
C PHE A 11 12.55 26.29 31.43
N ILE A 12 11.92 25.16 31.05
CA ILE A 12 10.61 25.18 30.40
C ILE A 12 9.56 25.50 31.47
N ASN A 13 9.10 26.75 31.48
CA ASN A 13 8.03 27.18 32.37
C ASN A 13 6.69 26.66 31.86
N VAL A 14 6.02 25.83 32.65
CA VAL A 14 4.69 25.31 32.37
C VAL A 14 3.74 25.82 33.46
N ASN A 15 2.62 26.42 33.07
CA ASN A 15 1.59 26.86 34.00
C ASN A 15 0.38 25.91 33.91
N PRO A 16 0.39 24.77 34.63
CA PRO A 16 -0.71 23.82 34.54
C PRO A 16 -1.96 24.36 35.26
N PRO A 17 -3.16 23.97 34.82
CA PRO A 17 -4.39 24.31 35.53
C PRO A 17 -4.44 23.58 36.89
N ASP A 18 -5.48 23.82 37.69
CA ASP A 18 -5.65 23.12 38.96
C ASP A 18 -5.75 21.60 38.78
N LEU A 19 -5.48 20.85 39.85
CA LEU A 19 -5.40 19.37 39.80
C LEU A 19 -6.72 18.72 39.35
N ALA A 20 -7.88 19.29 39.67
CA ALA A 20 -9.16 18.73 39.24
C ALA A 20 -9.33 18.90 37.72
N THR A 21 -8.96 20.06 37.19
CA THR A 21 -8.93 20.31 35.74
C THR A 21 -7.90 19.44 35.03
N GLN A 22 -6.69 19.27 35.58
CA GLN A 22 -5.68 18.36 35.02
C GLN A 22 -6.19 16.91 34.93
N LYS A 23 -6.85 16.40 35.97
CA LYS A 23 -7.45 15.05 35.96
C LYS A 23 -8.54 14.91 34.90
N LYS A 24 -9.39 15.93 34.72
CA LYS A 24 -10.40 15.94 33.66
C LYS A 24 -9.75 15.92 32.27
N ILE A 25 -8.74 16.77 32.04
CA ILE A 25 -7.98 16.80 30.78
C ILE A 25 -7.34 15.44 30.51
N SER A 26 -6.64 14.87 31.50
CA SER A 26 -5.99 13.57 31.37
C SER A 26 -7.00 12.47 31.07
N ALA A 27 -8.17 12.44 31.74
CA ALA A 27 -9.18 11.44 31.48
C ALA A 27 -9.71 11.49 30.04
N VAL A 28 -9.95 12.70 29.51
CA VAL A 28 -10.41 12.88 28.12
C VAL A 28 -9.32 12.46 27.13
N LEU A 29 -8.07 12.91 27.32
CA LEU A 29 -6.97 12.56 26.43
C LEU A 29 -6.68 11.05 26.44
N SER A 30 -6.65 10.43 27.62
CA SER A 30 -6.47 8.98 27.73
C SER A 30 -7.60 8.19 27.06
N ALA A 31 -8.85 8.66 27.12
CA ALA A 31 -9.95 8.02 26.40
C ALA A 31 -9.81 8.13 24.87
N LEU A 32 -9.30 9.26 24.38
CA LEU A 32 -9.01 9.45 22.95
C LEU A 32 -7.85 8.56 22.49
N ASP A 33 -6.76 8.51 23.26
CA ASP A 33 -5.59 7.67 22.97
C ASP A 33 -5.99 6.19 22.92
N ALA A 34 -6.78 5.72 23.89
CA ALA A 34 -7.30 4.35 23.91
C ALA A 34 -8.14 4.03 22.66
N LYS A 35 -8.92 5.00 22.17
CA LYS A 35 -9.72 4.84 20.95
C LYS A 35 -8.85 4.80 19.69
N ILE A 36 -7.80 5.62 19.61
CA ILE A 36 -6.84 5.60 18.50
C ILE A 36 -6.12 4.25 18.46
N GLU A 37 -5.67 3.75 19.62
CA GLU A 37 -5.00 2.45 19.71
C GLU A 37 -5.93 1.31 19.27
N LEU A 38 -7.17 1.29 19.78
CA LEU A 38 -8.17 0.29 19.42
C LEU A 38 -8.46 0.31 17.91
N ASN A 39 -8.68 1.48 17.32
CA ASN A 39 -8.92 1.61 15.88
C ASN A 39 -7.72 1.15 15.06
N THR A 40 -6.50 1.45 15.51
CA THR A 40 -5.27 0.98 14.84
C THR A 40 -5.17 -0.54 14.86
N ARG A 41 -5.52 -1.17 15.99
CA ARG A 41 -5.55 -2.63 16.14
C ARG A 41 -6.60 -3.27 15.21
N ILE A 42 -7.82 -2.75 15.21
CA ILE A 42 -8.91 -3.21 14.33
C ILE A 42 -8.47 -3.14 12.86
N ASN A 43 -7.87 -2.02 12.44
CA ASN A 43 -7.37 -1.88 11.07
C ASN A 43 -6.30 -2.93 10.72
N ALA A 44 -5.36 -3.19 11.63
CA ALA A 44 -4.33 -4.20 11.44
C ALA A 44 -4.91 -5.61 11.35
N GLU A 45 -5.90 -5.94 12.18
CA GLU A 45 -6.62 -7.21 12.15
C GLU A 45 -7.41 -7.40 10.85
N LEU A 46 -8.10 -6.36 10.38
CA LEU A 46 -8.83 -6.39 9.10
C LEU A 46 -7.90 -6.58 7.91
N GLU A 47 -6.75 -5.90 7.89
CA GLU A 47 -5.75 -6.10 6.82
C GLU A 47 -5.19 -7.53 6.86
N SER A 48 -4.92 -8.07 8.06
CA SER A 48 -4.45 -9.44 8.21
C SER A 48 -5.49 -10.45 7.73
N LEU A 49 -6.76 -10.27 8.11
CA LEU A 49 -7.85 -11.14 7.69
C LEU A 49 -8.00 -11.15 6.17
N ALA A 50 -7.94 -9.98 5.55
CA ALA A 50 -8.06 -9.87 4.10
C ALA A 50 -6.89 -10.56 3.35
N LYS A 51 -5.66 -10.44 3.87
CA LYS A 51 -4.50 -11.20 3.34
C LYS A 51 -4.68 -12.71 3.50
N THR A 52 -5.16 -13.16 4.66
CA THR A 52 -5.44 -14.58 4.91
C THR A 52 -6.53 -15.12 3.98
N LEU A 53 -7.60 -14.35 3.77
CA LEU A 53 -8.64 -14.71 2.80
C LEU A 53 -8.06 -14.80 1.39
N TYR A 54 -7.24 -13.83 0.97
CA TYR A 54 -6.59 -13.90 -0.33
C TYR A 54 -5.73 -15.17 -0.45
N ASP A 55 -4.89 -15.45 0.54
CA ASP A 55 -4.03 -16.63 0.55
C ASP A 55 -4.85 -17.93 0.45
N TYR A 56 -5.90 -18.06 1.24
CA TYR A 56 -6.80 -19.21 1.24
C TYR A 56 -7.47 -19.45 -0.13
N TRP A 57 -7.96 -18.38 -0.77
CA TRP A 57 -8.69 -18.46 -2.04
C TRP A 57 -7.79 -18.54 -3.28
N PHE A 58 -6.68 -17.78 -3.31
CA PHE A 58 -5.91 -17.53 -4.54
C PHE A 58 -4.47 -18.06 -4.48
N VAL A 59 -3.99 -18.51 -3.32
CA VAL A 59 -2.66 -19.14 -3.19
C VAL A 59 -2.79 -20.61 -2.82
N GLN A 60 -3.64 -20.96 -1.86
CA GLN A 60 -3.86 -22.36 -1.46
C GLN A 60 -4.92 -23.05 -2.33
N PHE A 61 -5.83 -22.26 -2.91
CA PHE A 61 -7.00 -22.74 -3.67
C PHE A 61 -7.88 -23.71 -2.86
N ALA A 62 -7.95 -23.53 -1.55
CA ALA A 62 -8.62 -24.48 -0.66
C ALA A 62 -10.12 -24.64 -0.95
N PRO A 63 -10.91 -23.59 -1.23
CA PRO A 63 -12.31 -23.74 -1.63
C PRO A 63 -12.48 -24.51 -2.94
N HIS A 64 -11.66 -24.23 -3.95
CA HIS A 64 -11.71 -24.92 -5.24
C HIS A 64 -11.42 -26.41 -5.08
N LYS A 65 -10.37 -26.76 -4.33
CA LYS A 65 -10.02 -28.16 -4.02
C LYS A 65 -11.11 -28.87 -3.24
N SER A 66 -11.67 -28.21 -2.22
CA SER A 66 -12.73 -28.80 -1.37
C SER A 66 -14.03 -29.04 -2.14
N ALA A 67 -14.29 -28.25 -3.18
CA ALA A 67 -15.41 -28.44 -4.09
C ALA A 67 -15.17 -29.52 -5.16
N GLY A 68 -14.02 -30.23 -5.11
CA GLY A 68 -13.65 -31.23 -6.12
C GLY A 68 -13.13 -30.63 -7.43
N GLY A 69 -12.75 -29.35 -7.42
CA GLY A 69 -12.23 -28.66 -8.59
C GLY A 69 -10.91 -29.23 -9.06
N GLU A 70 -10.79 -29.43 -10.37
CA GLU A 70 -9.59 -30.00 -10.99
C GLU A 70 -8.39 -29.04 -10.88
N MET A 71 -7.22 -29.61 -10.65
CA MET A 71 -5.93 -28.92 -10.53
C MET A 71 -4.97 -29.45 -11.59
N VAL A 72 -4.15 -28.57 -12.16
CA VAL A 72 -3.15 -28.92 -13.17
C VAL A 72 -1.77 -28.42 -12.76
N TRP A 73 -0.74 -29.20 -13.07
CA TRP A 73 0.64 -28.80 -12.82
C TRP A 73 1.04 -27.64 -13.73
N ASN A 74 1.59 -26.57 -13.14
CA ASN A 74 2.13 -25.44 -13.87
C ASN A 74 3.66 -25.42 -13.78
N GLU A 75 4.32 -25.51 -14.94
CA GLU A 75 5.78 -25.57 -15.03
C GLU A 75 6.49 -24.28 -14.67
N GLU A 76 5.86 -23.12 -14.83
CA GLU A 76 6.46 -21.81 -14.53
C GLU A 76 6.50 -21.55 -13.02
N LEU A 77 5.39 -21.82 -12.34
CA LEU A 77 5.28 -21.63 -10.89
C LEU A 77 5.78 -22.83 -10.08
N LYS A 78 6.03 -23.98 -10.72
CA LYS A 78 6.43 -25.25 -10.06
C LYS A 78 5.44 -25.68 -8.97
N ARG A 79 4.15 -25.59 -9.28
CA ARG A 79 3.05 -25.95 -8.39
C ARG A 79 1.78 -26.24 -9.17
N GLU A 80 0.82 -26.86 -8.50
CA GLU A 80 -0.54 -26.99 -9.02
C GLU A 80 -1.30 -25.66 -8.98
N ILE A 81 -2.08 -25.42 -10.02
CA ILE A 81 -3.04 -24.32 -10.16
C ILE A 81 -4.39 -24.87 -10.64
N PRO A 82 -5.52 -24.19 -10.41
CA PRO A 82 -6.82 -24.66 -10.89
C PRO A 82 -6.84 -24.82 -12.40
N LEU A 83 -7.52 -25.86 -12.90
CA LEU A 83 -7.78 -26.01 -14.32
C LEU A 83 -8.50 -24.76 -14.86
N GLY A 84 -8.10 -24.29 -16.04
CA GLY A 84 -8.68 -23.08 -16.63
C GLY A 84 -8.05 -21.78 -16.15
N TRP A 85 -7.07 -21.83 -15.25
CA TRP A 85 -6.27 -20.66 -14.87
C TRP A 85 -4.98 -20.56 -15.69
N GLU A 86 -4.45 -19.35 -15.77
CA GLU A 86 -3.24 -19.03 -16.52
C GLU A 86 -2.31 -18.13 -15.71
N VAL A 87 -1.02 -18.29 -16.00
CA VAL A 87 0.07 -17.48 -15.46
C VAL A 87 0.42 -16.43 -16.51
N VAL A 88 0.40 -15.17 -16.10
CA VAL A 88 0.55 -14.01 -16.99
C VAL A 88 1.41 -12.95 -16.32
N LYS A 89 1.98 -12.03 -17.09
CA LYS A 89 2.69 -10.88 -16.50
C LYS A 89 1.66 -9.85 -16.05
N LEU A 90 1.93 -9.20 -14.92
CA LEU A 90 1.03 -8.19 -14.36
C LEU A 90 0.74 -7.06 -15.38
N GLY A 91 1.76 -6.63 -16.13
CA GLY A 91 1.61 -5.60 -17.16
C GLY A 91 0.69 -5.97 -18.33
N ASP A 92 0.40 -7.26 -18.55
CA ASP A 92 -0.49 -7.72 -19.62
C ASP A 92 -1.96 -7.70 -19.19
N CYS A 93 -2.22 -7.54 -17.89
CA CYS A 93 -3.56 -7.61 -17.29
C CYS A 93 -4.01 -6.28 -16.70
N PHE A 94 -3.06 -5.46 -16.24
CA PHE A 94 -3.34 -4.24 -15.50
C PHE A 94 -2.65 -3.05 -16.14
N GLU A 95 -3.30 -1.89 -16.01
CA GLU A 95 -2.69 -0.63 -16.38
C GLU A 95 -1.63 -0.26 -15.34
N VAL A 96 -0.36 -0.36 -15.74
CA VAL A 96 0.78 0.04 -14.93
C VAL A 96 1.41 1.32 -15.50
N LYS A 97 1.37 2.41 -14.75
CA LYS A 97 1.87 3.73 -15.17
C LYS A 97 2.82 4.32 -14.12
N LYS A 98 3.82 5.07 -14.57
CA LYS A 98 4.63 5.92 -13.68
C LYS A 98 3.84 7.19 -13.33
N GLY A 99 4.00 7.72 -12.13
CA GLY A 99 3.50 9.04 -11.78
C GLY A 99 4.24 10.17 -12.50
N SER A 100 3.70 11.38 -12.36
CA SER A 100 4.16 12.58 -13.05
C SER A 100 5.00 13.49 -12.14
N LEU A 101 5.98 14.17 -12.71
CA LEU A 101 6.78 15.14 -11.96
C LEU A 101 5.96 16.41 -11.71
N ILE A 102 6.04 16.93 -10.48
CA ILE A 102 5.59 18.29 -10.14
C ILE A 102 6.83 19.18 -10.16
N THR A 103 6.76 20.28 -10.88
CA THR A 103 7.81 21.32 -10.93
C THR A 103 7.34 22.57 -10.20
N GLU A 104 8.25 23.49 -9.87
CA GLU A 104 7.87 24.79 -9.27
C GLU A 104 6.84 25.56 -10.10
N LYS A 105 6.84 25.40 -11.44
CA LYS A 105 5.87 26.06 -12.33
C LYS A 105 4.47 25.47 -12.27
N THR A 106 4.38 24.19 -11.91
CA THR A 106 3.11 23.45 -11.85
C THR A 106 2.69 23.22 -10.41
N LYS A 107 3.30 23.91 -9.45
CA LYS A 107 3.01 23.73 -8.04
C LYS A 107 1.83 24.61 -7.66
N GLU A 108 0.71 23.98 -7.38
CA GLU A 108 -0.51 24.67 -6.99
C GLU A 108 -1.08 24.07 -5.71
N ASN A 109 -1.63 24.93 -4.86
CA ASN A 109 -2.29 24.48 -3.63
C ASN A 109 -3.71 23.98 -3.94
N GLY A 110 -4.08 22.86 -3.34
CA GLY A 110 -5.41 22.30 -3.45
C GLY A 110 -5.66 21.25 -2.38
N LEU A 111 -6.57 20.32 -2.67
CA LEU A 111 -7.00 19.27 -1.74
C LEU A 111 -6.68 17.85 -2.24
N ILE A 112 -6.10 17.71 -3.44
CA ILE A 112 -5.73 16.40 -3.98
C ILE A 112 -4.42 15.94 -3.37
N LYS A 113 -4.40 14.73 -2.82
CA LYS A 113 -3.19 14.15 -2.23
C LYS A 113 -2.15 13.81 -3.29
N VAL A 114 -0.93 14.28 -3.08
CA VAL A 114 0.24 13.95 -3.90
C VAL A 114 0.95 12.74 -3.30
N VAL A 115 0.96 11.63 -4.04
CA VAL A 115 1.58 10.39 -3.61
C VAL A 115 2.96 10.26 -4.25
N ALA A 116 4.00 10.24 -3.41
CA ALA A 116 5.40 10.13 -3.82
C ALA A 116 6.01 8.81 -3.29
N GLY A 117 7.34 8.76 -3.07
CA GLY A 117 8.05 7.58 -2.56
C GLY A 117 7.85 7.27 -1.07
N GLY A 118 6.86 7.89 -0.41
CA GLY A 118 6.60 7.74 1.02
C GLY A 118 5.75 6.51 1.38
N LEU A 119 5.37 6.40 2.66
CA LEU A 119 4.34 5.46 3.13
C LEU A 119 2.92 6.03 2.95
N ASP A 120 2.81 7.36 2.89
CA ASP A 120 1.57 8.11 2.73
C ASP A 120 1.80 9.28 1.75
N PHE A 121 0.78 10.11 1.53
CA PHE A 121 0.89 11.30 0.69
C PHE A 121 1.90 12.30 1.28
N ALA A 122 2.55 13.07 0.40
CA ALA A 122 3.60 14.02 0.78
C ALA A 122 3.05 15.43 1.04
N TYR A 123 2.11 15.88 0.20
CA TYR A 123 1.48 17.21 0.26
C TYR A 123 0.24 17.23 -0.64
N TYR A 124 -0.36 18.39 -0.82
CA TYR A 124 -1.56 18.57 -1.63
C TYR A 124 -1.32 19.32 -2.94
N HIS A 125 -2.18 19.06 -3.93
CA HIS A 125 -2.19 19.68 -5.24
C HIS A 125 -3.63 20.05 -5.66
N SER A 126 -3.78 20.96 -6.62
CA SER A 126 -5.09 21.34 -7.19
C SER A 126 -5.67 20.27 -8.11
N GLU A 127 -4.80 19.62 -8.89
CA GLU A 127 -5.18 18.60 -9.88
C GLU A 127 -4.89 17.17 -9.43
N PHE A 128 -5.64 16.21 -9.98
CA PHE A 128 -5.38 14.78 -9.89
C PHE A 128 -4.90 14.24 -11.23
N ASN A 129 -4.17 13.12 -11.21
CA ASN A 129 -3.77 12.42 -12.44
C ASN A 129 -4.12 10.92 -12.41
N ARG A 130 -4.74 10.46 -11.33
CA ARG A 130 -5.34 9.13 -11.20
C ARG A 130 -6.68 9.25 -10.51
N ASP A 131 -7.64 8.48 -11.00
CA ASP A 131 -8.92 8.31 -10.34
C ASP A 131 -8.79 7.50 -9.04
N GLU A 132 -9.88 7.48 -8.28
CA GLU A 132 -10.05 6.63 -7.10
C GLU A 132 -9.83 5.14 -7.39
N ASN A 133 -9.70 4.37 -6.31
CA ASN A 133 -9.47 2.93 -6.32
C ASN A 133 -8.21 2.55 -7.12
N THR A 134 -7.13 3.29 -6.90
CA THR A 134 -5.83 3.09 -7.55
C THR A 134 -4.81 2.52 -6.55
N VAL A 135 -4.06 1.50 -6.97
CA VAL A 135 -2.92 0.98 -6.21
C VAL A 135 -1.69 1.81 -6.51
N THR A 136 -0.91 2.15 -5.49
CA THR A 136 0.41 2.79 -5.65
C THR A 136 1.51 1.92 -5.08
N ILE A 137 2.68 1.95 -5.72
CA ILE A 137 3.91 1.33 -5.27
C ILE A 137 4.98 2.42 -5.21
N SER A 138 5.50 2.70 -4.02
CA SER A 138 6.48 3.78 -3.81
C SER A 138 7.70 3.58 -4.69
N GLY A 139 8.08 4.62 -5.45
CA GLY A 139 9.09 4.49 -6.50
C GLY A 139 10.52 4.51 -5.96
N SER A 140 10.80 5.36 -4.96
CA SER A 140 12.16 5.59 -4.47
C SER A 140 12.27 5.75 -2.95
N GLY A 141 13.51 5.76 -2.46
CA GLY A 141 13.83 6.05 -1.06
C GLY A 141 13.69 4.84 -0.15
N ALA A 142 13.69 5.07 1.17
CA ALA A 142 13.65 3.99 2.17
C ALA A 142 12.40 3.10 2.07
N ASN A 143 11.33 3.60 1.43
CA ASN A 143 10.06 2.89 1.28
C ASN A 143 9.84 2.36 -0.14
N ALA A 144 10.84 2.41 -1.03
CA ALA A 144 10.71 1.93 -2.42
C ALA A 144 10.15 0.50 -2.44
N GLY A 145 9.01 0.29 -3.10
CA GLY A 145 8.29 -0.99 -3.12
C GLY A 145 7.12 -1.10 -2.13
N PHE A 146 6.86 -0.09 -1.30
CA PHE A 146 5.67 -0.08 -0.43
C PHE A 146 4.39 0.03 -1.24
N VAL A 147 3.45 -0.89 -1.00
CA VAL A 147 2.17 -0.99 -1.72
C VAL A 147 1.06 -0.36 -0.88
N ASN A 148 0.32 0.57 -1.48
CA ASN A 148 -0.82 1.25 -0.86
C ASN A 148 -2.04 1.28 -1.81
N PHE A 149 -3.23 1.53 -1.26
CA PHE A 149 -4.49 1.62 -1.99
C PHE A 149 -5.22 2.92 -1.67
N TRP A 150 -5.60 3.66 -2.70
CA TRP A 150 -6.24 4.97 -2.57
C TRP A 150 -7.69 4.88 -3.02
N ARG A 151 -8.62 5.17 -2.10
CA ARG A 151 -10.07 5.21 -2.35
C ARG A 151 -10.56 6.55 -2.90
N GLU A 152 -9.65 7.49 -3.06
CA GLU A 152 -9.90 8.86 -3.53
C GLU A 152 -8.99 9.16 -4.72
N LYS A 153 -9.32 10.23 -5.46
CA LYS A 153 -8.47 10.73 -6.55
C LYS A 153 -7.14 11.22 -5.99
N ILE A 154 -6.07 10.92 -6.70
CA ILE A 154 -4.71 11.29 -6.28
C ILE A 154 -3.93 11.92 -7.43
N PHE A 155 -2.88 12.64 -7.06
CA PHE A 155 -1.78 12.95 -7.95
C PHE A 155 -0.62 11.98 -7.67
N ALA A 156 -0.45 10.99 -8.51
CA ALA A 156 0.70 10.10 -8.47
C ALA A 156 1.95 10.85 -8.98
N SER A 157 2.98 10.95 -8.14
CA SER A 157 4.27 11.56 -8.48
C SER A 157 5.40 10.52 -8.48
N ASP A 158 6.25 10.45 -7.45
CA ASP A 158 7.33 9.46 -7.36
C ASP A 158 6.82 8.07 -6.91
N CYS A 159 5.91 7.50 -7.69
CA CYS A 159 5.37 6.16 -7.48
C CYS A 159 4.97 5.51 -8.81
N THR A 160 4.79 4.19 -8.78
CA THR A 160 4.14 3.42 -9.85
C THR A 160 2.69 3.16 -9.46
N THR A 161 1.76 3.34 -10.39
CA THR A 161 0.33 3.06 -10.18
C THR A 161 -0.09 1.80 -10.91
N VAL A 162 -0.95 0.99 -10.30
CA VAL A 162 -1.55 -0.21 -10.90
C VAL A 162 -3.08 -0.11 -10.83
N ARG A 163 -3.77 -0.32 -11.95
CA ARG A 163 -5.24 -0.25 -12.05
C ARG A 163 -5.77 -1.37 -12.95
N GLY A 164 -6.76 -2.12 -12.47
CA GLY A 164 -7.51 -3.10 -13.26
C GLY A 164 -8.62 -2.46 -14.08
N ALA A 165 -9.28 -3.25 -14.94
CA ALA A 165 -10.41 -2.76 -15.71
C ALA A 165 -11.63 -2.45 -14.82
N THR A 166 -11.70 -3.07 -13.64
CA THR A 166 -12.74 -2.84 -12.63
C THR A 166 -12.15 -2.61 -11.24
N ASP A 167 -12.96 -2.09 -10.32
CA ASP A 167 -12.58 -1.98 -8.90
C ASP A 167 -12.30 -3.33 -8.27
N VAL A 168 -13.06 -4.36 -8.64
CA VAL A 168 -12.87 -5.73 -8.15
C VAL A 168 -11.51 -6.25 -8.58
N GLU A 169 -11.16 -6.13 -9.85
CA GLU A 169 -9.83 -6.52 -10.34
C GLU A 169 -8.71 -5.74 -9.63
N THR A 170 -8.94 -4.46 -9.36
CA THR A 170 -7.94 -3.61 -8.69
C THR A 170 -7.75 -3.99 -7.22
N ILE A 171 -8.82 -4.36 -6.53
CA ILE A 171 -8.75 -4.86 -5.14
C ILE A 171 -8.04 -6.22 -5.09
N ILE A 172 -8.32 -7.12 -6.04
CA ILE A 172 -7.66 -8.43 -6.10
C ILE A 172 -6.15 -8.25 -6.33
N VAL A 173 -5.74 -7.42 -7.30
CA VAL A 173 -4.32 -7.18 -7.55
C VAL A 173 -3.64 -6.43 -6.41
N TYR A 174 -4.36 -5.56 -5.68
CA TYR A 174 -3.83 -4.93 -4.47
C TYR A 174 -3.40 -5.97 -3.45
N TYR A 175 -4.26 -6.93 -3.10
CA TYR A 175 -3.91 -7.95 -2.09
C TYR A 175 -2.81 -8.88 -2.58
N TYR A 176 -2.81 -9.23 -3.87
CA TYR A 176 -1.68 -9.93 -4.49
C TYR A 176 -0.36 -9.16 -4.28
N LEU A 177 -0.32 -7.88 -4.64
CA LEU A 177 0.86 -7.03 -4.50
C LEU A 177 1.27 -6.86 -3.02
N LYS A 178 0.31 -6.76 -2.09
CA LYS A 178 0.60 -6.71 -0.66
C LYS A 178 1.26 -7.99 -0.13
N LEU A 179 0.86 -9.16 -0.63
CA LEU A 179 1.54 -10.42 -0.31
C LEU A 179 2.94 -10.48 -0.91
N MET A 180 3.12 -9.95 -2.12
CA MET A 180 4.41 -9.89 -2.81
C MET A 180 5.32 -8.76 -2.32
N GLN A 181 4.84 -7.85 -1.46
CA GLN A 181 5.57 -6.64 -1.05
C GLN A 181 6.98 -6.95 -0.51
N LYS A 182 7.16 -8.04 0.23
CA LYS A 182 8.50 -8.47 0.71
C LYS A 182 9.46 -8.80 -0.43
N GLN A 183 8.96 -9.34 -1.54
CA GLN A 183 9.74 -9.57 -2.75
C GLN A 183 9.94 -8.28 -3.53
N ILE A 184 8.94 -7.41 -3.62
CA ILE A 184 9.04 -6.10 -4.30
C ILE A 184 10.12 -5.23 -3.63
N TYR A 185 10.22 -5.24 -2.30
CA TYR A 185 11.31 -4.58 -1.57
C TYR A 185 12.72 -5.07 -1.96
N ARG A 186 12.83 -6.28 -2.55
CA ARG A 186 14.13 -6.80 -3.02
C ARG A 186 14.55 -6.19 -4.34
N TYR A 187 13.62 -5.68 -5.15
CA TYR A 187 13.94 -5.01 -6.41
C TYR A 187 14.73 -3.72 -6.19
N SER A 188 14.57 -3.10 -5.03
CA SER A 188 15.28 -1.87 -4.67
C SER A 188 16.63 -2.10 -3.98
N GLN A 189 17.10 -3.35 -3.85
CA GLN A 189 18.35 -3.69 -3.15
C GLN A 189 19.56 -3.59 -4.09
N GLY A 190 20.65 -2.94 -3.64
CA GLY A 190 21.94 -2.90 -4.34
C GLY A 190 22.37 -1.52 -4.87
N SER A 191 21.54 -0.49 -4.76
CA SER A 191 21.87 0.89 -5.12
C SER A 191 22.01 1.79 -3.89
N ALA A 192 22.83 2.85 -3.99
CA ALA A 192 22.97 3.85 -2.92
C ALA A 192 21.64 4.55 -2.58
N GLN A 193 20.72 4.65 -3.55
CA GLN A 193 19.33 5.03 -3.35
C GLN A 193 18.42 3.91 -3.89
N PRO A 194 17.62 3.25 -3.03
CA PRO A 194 16.68 2.20 -3.45
C PRO A 194 15.61 2.74 -4.42
N HIS A 195 15.33 2.00 -5.50
CA HIS A 195 14.29 2.34 -6.47
C HIS A 195 13.57 1.08 -6.97
N VAL A 196 12.26 1.18 -7.22
CA VAL A 196 11.45 0.15 -7.89
C VAL A 196 10.84 0.76 -9.15
N TYR A 197 11.22 0.25 -10.31
CA TYR A 197 10.75 0.80 -11.58
C TYR A 197 9.43 0.15 -12.02
N PRO A 198 8.60 0.86 -12.80
CA PRO A 198 7.40 0.28 -13.40
C PRO A 198 7.69 -0.96 -14.25
N THR A 199 8.89 -1.07 -14.83
CA THR A 199 9.31 -2.24 -15.61
C THR A 199 9.45 -3.50 -14.76
N ASP A 200 9.92 -3.36 -13.52
CA ASP A 200 10.05 -4.47 -12.57
C ASP A 200 8.66 -5.01 -12.23
N ILE A 201 7.71 -4.09 -11.99
CA ILE A 201 6.31 -4.44 -11.75
C ILE A 201 5.66 -5.05 -13.00
N LYS A 202 5.86 -4.48 -14.19
CA LYS A 202 5.24 -4.96 -15.43
C LYS A 202 5.73 -6.34 -15.84
N LYS A 203 7.04 -6.58 -15.80
CA LYS A 203 7.68 -7.73 -16.47
C LYS A 203 8.09 -8.84 -15.52
N SER A 204 8.46 -8.50 -14.29
CA SER A 204 9.03 -9.46 -13.33
C SER A 204 7.99 -9.98 -12.33
N THR A 205 6.78 -9.40 -12.32
CA THR A 205 5.70 -9.80 -11.43
C THR A 205 4.74 -10.74 -12.16
N ILE A 206 4.72 -12.00 -11.71
CA ILE A 206 3.92 -13.08 -12.28
C ILE A 206 2.56 -13.15 -11.58
N TYR A 207 1.47 -12.96 -12.32
CA TYR A 207 0.11 -12.97 -11.82
C TYR A 207 -0.66 -14.20 -12.30
N LEU A 208 -1.47 -14.79 -11.41
CA LEU A 208 -2.26 -15.98 -11.68
C LEU A 208 -3.74 -15.59 -11.73
N ARG A 209 -4.44 -15.94 -12.80
CA ARG A 209 -5.86 -15.58 -13.00
C ARG A 209 -6.65 -16.65 -13.76
N PRO A 210 -7.99 -16.63 -13.71
CA PRO A 210 -8.82 -17.39 -14.66
C PRO A 210 -8.57 -16.94 -16.11
N LYS A 211 -8.56 -17.88 -17.05
CA LYS A 211 -8.52 -17.58 -18.48
C LYS A 211 -9.78 -16.83 -18.88
N LYS A 212 -9.64 -15.81 -19.73
CA LYS A 212 -10.76 -14.95 -20.18
C LYS A 212 -11.80 -15.67 -21.07
N ASN A 213 -11.49 -16.87 -21.57
CA ASN A 213 -12.30 -17.59 -22.57
C ASN A 213 -12.66 -19.01 -22.11
N LEU A 214 -13.45 -19.13 -21.04
CA LEU A 214 -14.19 -20.35 -20.72
C LEU A 214 -15.68 -20.11 -20.96
#